data_AF-A0A5B9FAB5-F1
#
_entry.id   AF-A0A5B9FAB5-F1
#
_cell.length_a   1.000
_cell.length_b   1.000
_cell.length_c   1.000
_cell.angle_alpha   90.00
_cell.angle_beta   90.00
_cell.angle_gamma   90.00
#
_symmetry.space_group_name_H-M   'P 1'
#
loop_
_entity.id
_entity.type
_entity.pdbx_description
1 polymer ?
#
loop_
_entity_poly.entity_id
_entity_poly.type
_entity_poly.pdbx_seq_one_letter_code
_entity_poly.pdbx_strand_id
1 'polypeptide(L)'
;MNTIYLKSAHEGPSEAVKSAAAKGSVTIVEQPSLTAEMLLAHGGLITDNQLDQNAMALMREALAAFLDAGGRWFFNGHMVRPLVDGMAQYRPIEAPKRADFDLSSVNPHPLFSGIELSKLETNKGVAGFYGRGCNPLPEGAVALNGLGPAQVPVDWVWARPRGGRIFSHAGNDLGSMGLEWDLSGELTRRIIDWTRGGACFDAWPSAPASPAVDLPLAAAETYGGRRMSRRTGRRVVAPSSGTYYHIHSLEGPRYTEIFDVICAPEQLANILRPDDILWVPCRTPAQRMITQKAVLDRHLAAGGTVVALGESRSDLWLPNIDFTGTPTNWWWWLDPAADLGVRVTEAAASHPLMAGIGGGQASWHLHGWFDPPDGATVLVRDGEGRAIFYEDKVSTPGTMILSSLDPMFHHGSHFMPATTLFLDRFVPNVKVFADV
;
A
#
# COMPACT_ATOMS: atom_id res chain seq x y z
N MET A 1 16.45 -13.90 21.16
CA MET A 1 15.45 -12.84 21.40
C MET A 1 14.23 -13.09 20.54
N ASN A 2 13.06 -12.58 20.95
CA ASN A 2 11.81 -12.68 20.19
C ASN A 2 11.67 -11.46 19.25
N THR A 3 10.90 -11.60 18.17
CA THR A 3 10.64 -10.54 17.17
C THR A 3 9.16 -10.19 17.17
N ILE A 4 8.83 -8.90 17.04
CA ILE A 4 7.47 -8.45 16.74
C ILE A 4 7.22 -8.55 15.24
N TYR A 5 6.14 -9.21 14.83
CA TYR A 5 5.52 -8.97 13.53
C TYR A 5 4.37 -7.99 13.74
N LEU A 6 4.52 -6.78 13.20
CA LEU A 6 3.53 -5.72 13.35
C LEU A 6 2.48 -5.87 12.25
N LYS A 7 1.28 -6.33 12.63
CA LYS A 7 0.17 -6.52 11.72
C LYS A 7 -0.54 -5.19 11.48
N SER A 8 -0.39 -4.66 10.27
CA SER A 8 -0.98 -3.37 9.86
C SER A 8 -2.21 -3.57 8.96
N ALA A 9 -2.20 -4.66 8.18
CA ALA A 9 -3.27 -5.04 7.26
C ALA A 9 -4.52 -5.62 7.96
N HIS A 10 -5.62 -5.72 7.21
CA HIS A 10 -6.81 -6.45 7.66
C HIS A 10 -6.57 -7.95 7.67
N GLU A 11 -5.99 -8.44 6.58
CA GLU A 11 -5.68 -9.84 6.36
C GLU A 11 -4.75 -10.36 7.46
N GLY A 12 -4.92 -11.64 7.80
CA GLY A 12 -4.01 -12.30 8.72
C GLY A 12 -2.60 -12.43 8.13
N PRO A 13 -1.57 -12.58 8.98
CA PRO A 13 -0.21 -12.78 8.52
C PRO A 13 -0.08 -14.13 7.78
N SER A 14 1.02 -14.33 7.05
CA SER A 14 1.25 -15.58 6.34
C SER A 14 1.32 -16.79 7.27
N GLU A 15 1.07 -17.99 6.74
CA GLU A 15 1.17 -19.24 7.52
C GLU A 15 2.57 -19.45 8.12
N ALA A 16 3.62 -18.97 7.46
CA ALA A 16 4.98 -19.01 8.00
C ALA A 16 5.13 -18.14 9.27
N VAL A 17 4.54 -16.93 9.29
CA VAL A 17 4.51 -16.07 10.48
C VAL A 17 3.66 -16.69 11.59
N LYS A 18 2.47 -17.22 11.26
CA LYS A 18 1.61 -17.92 12.24
C LYS A 18 2.32 -19.12 12.87
N SER A 19 3.01 -19.93 12.05
CA SER A 19 3.81 -21.06 12.50
C SER A 19 4.96 -20.62 13.41
N ALA A 20 5.64 -19.53 13.09
CA ALA A 20 6.69 -18.96 13.94
C ALA A 20 6.13 -18.42 15.27
N ALA A 21 4.95 -17.81 15.25
CA ALA A 21 4.27 -17.34 16.46
C ALA A 21 3.87 -18.50 17.37
N ALA A 22 3.30 -19.58 16.81
CA ALA A 22 2.99 -20.80 17.56
C ALA A 22 4.22 -21.44 18.23
N LYS A 23 5.43 -21.20 17.67
CA LYS A 23 6.72 -21.65 18.21
C LYS A 23 7.36 -20.65 19.19
N GLY A 24 6.68 -19.56 19.54
CA GLY A 24 7.20 -18.50 20.42
C GLY A 24 8.38 -17.72 19.82
N SER A 25 8.57 -17.79 18.50
CA SER A 25 9.65 -17.11 17.78
C SER A 25 9.26 -15.73 17.25
N VAL A 26 7.95 -15.46 17.17
CA VAL A 26 7.36 -14.19 16.77
C VAL A 26 6.21 -13.84 17.73
N THR A 27 6.09 -12.59 18.11
CA THR A 27 4.87 -12.01 18.69
C THR A 27 4.13 -11.25 17.60
N ILE A 28 2.91 -11.66 17.27
CA ILE A 28 2.05 -10.89 16.35
C ILE A 28 1.37 -9.79 17.17
N VAL A 29 1.56 -8.53 16.77
CA VAL A 29 0.97 -7.36 17.44
C VAL A 29 0.17 -6.56 16.41
N GLU A 30 -1.12 -6.34 16.67
CA GLU A 30 -1.91 -5.39 15.88
C GLU A 30 -1.32 -3.99 16.04
N GLN A 31 -1.11 -3.27 14.94
CA GLN A 31 -0.38 -2.00 14.98
C GLN A 31 -0.90 -0.98 16.02
N PRO A 32 -2.22 -0.76 16.20
CA PRO A 32 -2.74 0.15 17.22
C PRO A 32 -2.43 -0.25 18.67
N SER A 33 -2.02 -1.50 18.91
CA SER A 33 -1.68 -2.03 20.24
C SER A 33 -0.18 -1.98 20.54
N LEU A 34 0.66 -1.54 19.59
CA LEU A 34 2.09 -1.45 19.78
C LEU A 34 2.43 -0.36 20.82
N THR A 35 3.27 -0.71 21.78
CA THR A 35 3.76 0.20 22.82
C THR A 35 5.28 0.28 22.82
N ALA A 36 5.83 1.32 23.46
CA ALA A 36 7.28 1.49 23.57
C ALA A 36 7.91 0.36 24.40
N GLU A 37 7.21 -0.07 25.45
CA GLU A 37 7.59 -1.16 26.33
C GLU A 37 7.65 -2.49 25.56
N MET A 38 6.65 -2.75 24.70
CA MET A 38 6.67 -3.93 23.82
C MET A 38 7.87 -3.90 22.88
N LEU A 39 8.14 -2.76 22.21
CA LEU A 39 9.30 -2.64 21.32
C LEU A 39 10.61 -2.94 22.07
N LEU A 40 10.84 -2.30 23.21
CA LEU A 40 12.05 -2.46 24.02
C LEU A 40 12.20 -3.86 24.63
N ALA A 41 11.11 -4.59 24.84
CA ALA A 41 11.13 -5.97 25.33
C ALA A 41 11.49 -7.00 24.25
N HIS A 42 11.58 -6.61 22.97
CA HIS A 42 11.89 -7.49 21.85
C HIS A 42 13.24 -7.13 21.21
N GLY A 43 13.84 -8.09 20.50
CA GLY A 43 15.11 -7.87 19.78
C GLY A 43 14.93 -7.54 18.30
N GLY A 44 13.72 -7.73 17.77
CA GLY A 44 13.42 -7.58 16.35
C GLY A 44 12.04 -7.00 16.09
N LEU A 45 11.89 -6.30 14.97
CA LEU A 45 10.64 -5.75 14.45
C LEU A 45 10.55 -6.07 12.95
N ILE A 46 9.41 -6.59 12.50
CA ILE A 46 9.07 -6.76 11.09
C ILE A 46 7.84 -5.91 10.80
N THR A 47 7.93 -5.05 9.78
CA THR A 47 6.80 -4.26 9.28
C THR A 47 6.56 -4.56 7.80
N ASP A 48 5.30 -4.66 7.43
CA ASP A 48 4.84 -4.88 6.07
C ASP A 48 4.69 -3.57 5.27
N ASN A 49 4.42 -3.71 3.97
CA ASN A 49 4.18 -2.60 3.05
C ASN A 49 2.87 -1.83 3.33
N GLN A 50 2.04 -2.30 4.27
CA GLN A 50 0.80 -1.66 4.74
C GLN A 50 0.96 -0.93 6.09
N LEU A 51 2.19 -0.71 6.55
CA LEU A 51 2.50 0.03 7.76
C LEU A 51 1.83 1.41 7.80
N ASP A 52 1.07 1.71 8.86
CA ASP A 52 0.61 3.08 9.13
C ASP A 52 1.79 3.93 9.61
N GLN A 53 2.44 4.61 8.66
CA GLN A 53 3.62 5.43 8.94
C GLN A 53 3.27 6.72 9.70
N ASN A 54 2.01 7.16 9.69
CA ASN A 54 1.56 8.29 10.49
C ASN A 54 1.51 7.90 11.97
N ALA A 55 1.01 6.72 12.30
CA ALA A 55 1.05 6.17 13.66
C ALA A 55 2.49 5.89 14.11
N MET A 56 3.33 5.30 13.24
CA MET A 56 4.74 5.08 13.57
C MET A 56 5.54 6.37 13.75
N ALA A 57 5.15 7.46 13.09
CA ALA A 57 5.77 8.77 13.31
C ALA A 57 5.58 9.28 14.75
N LEU A 58 4.51 8.86 15.44
CA LEU A 58 4.31 9.16 16.87
C LEU A 58 5.17 8.27 17.78
N MET A 59 5.72 7.17 17.26
CA MET A 59 6.55 6.19 17.97
C MET A 59 8.05 6.36 17.68
N ARG A 60 8.47 7.47 17.05
CA ARG A 60 9.87 7.70 16.62
C ARG A 60 10.89 7.56 17.74
N GLU A 61 10.60 8.13 18.91
CA GLU A 61 11.50 8.05 20.05
C GLU A 61 11.64 6.61 20.57
N ALA A 62 10.51 5.89 20.64
CA ALA A 62 10.51 4.47 21.03
C ALA A 62 11.24 3.59 20.01
N LEU A 63 11.05 3.85 18.71
CA LEU A 63 11.75 3.14 17.63
C LEU A 63 13.26 3.42 17.68
N ALA A 64 13.67 4.66 17.92
CA ALA A 64 15.07 5.02 18.08
C ALA A 64 15.68 4.31 19.30
N ALA A 65 15.00 4.32 20.45
CA ALA A 65 15.44 3.64 21.66
C ALA A 65 15.58 2.12 21.47
N PHE A 66 14.62 1.49 20.78
CA PHE A 66 14.69 0.07 20.39
C PHE A 66 15.93 -0.22 19.55
N LEU A 67 16.21 0.60 18.53
CA LEU A 67 17.39 0.42 17.68
C LEU A 67 18.69 0.66 18.47
N ASP A 68 18.77 1.71 19.28
CA ASP A 68 19.95 2.01 20.10
C ASP A 68 20.25 0.89 21.12
N ALA A 69 19.21 0.19 21.60
CA ALA A 69 19.35 -1.00 22.42
C ALA A 69 19.84 -2.25 21.65
N GLY A 70 20.17 -2.11 20.36
CA GLY A 70 20.65 -3.19 19.49
C GLY A 70 19.55 -3.90 18.68
N GLY A 71 18.33 -3.37 18.69
CA GLY A 71 17.19 -3.91 17.95
C GLY A 71 17.44 -4.00 16.44
N ARG A 72 16.79 -4.99 15.80
CA ARG A 72 16.84 -5.18 14.34
C ARG A 72 15.47 -4.97 13.70
N TRP A 73 15.38 -4.01 12.80
CA TRP A 73 14.13 -3.71 12.09
C TRP A 73 14.20 -4.16 10.63
N PHE A 74 13.27 -5.01 10.21
CA PHE A 74 13.04 -5.36 8.83
C PHE A 74 11.84 -4.58 8.29
N PHE A 75 12.10 -3.64 7.38
CA PHE A 75 11.12 -2.75 6.78
C PHE A 75 10.83 -3.15 5.33
N ASN A 76 9.56 -3.43 5.02
CA ASN A 76 9.06 -3.55 3.65
C ASN A 76 8.25 -2.31 3.28
N GLY A 77 8.29 -1.92 2.01
CA GLY A 77 7.50 -0.82 1.46
C GLY A 77 8.28 0.47 1.24
N HIS A 78 7.55 1.52 0.90
CA HIS A 78 8.11 2.83 0.59
C HIS A 78 8.16 3.70 1.84
N MET A 79 9.35 4.12 2.26
CA MET A 79 9.53 5.03 3.40
C MET A 79 9.08 6.44 3.02
N VAL A 80 7.84 6.83 3.32
CA VAL A 80 7.30 8.17 2.98
C VAL A 80 7.26 9.12 4.17
N ARG A 81 7.46 8.58 5.38
CA ARG A 81 7.81 9.31 6.59
C ARG A 81 9.22 8.85 6.98
N PRO A 82 10.27 9.67 6.96
CA PRO A 82 11.59 9.19 7.37
C PRO A 82 11.62 8.89 8.87
N LEU A 83 11.31 7.67 9.32
CA LEU A 83 10.97 7.32 10.72
C LEU A 83 12.17 7.28 11.68
N VAL A 84 13.39 7.24 11.16
CA VAL A 84 14.64 7.21 11.92
C VAL A 84 15.60 8.20 11.29
N ASP A 85 16.35 8.94 12.11
CA ASP A 85 17.37 9.89 11.65
C ASP A 85 18.34 9.22 10.67
N GLY A 86 18.66 9.91 9.57
CA GLY A 86 19.52 9.39 8.50
C GLY A 86 18.78 8.61 7.40
N MET A 87 17.54 8.18 7.64
CA MET A 87 16.69 7.66 6.55
C MET A 87 16.12 8.81 5.72
N ALA A 88 15.90 8.54 4.43
CA ALA A 88 15.28 9.49 3.51
C ALA A 88 13.94 8.96 2.97
N GLN A 89 13.19 9.85 2.32
CA GLN A 89 11.96 9.50 1.63
C GLN A 89 12.24 8.59 0.43
N TYR A 90 11.42 7.57 0.24
CA TYR A 90 11.39 6.73 -0.96
C TYR A 90 11.36 7.57 -2.24
N ARG A 91 12.08 7.12 -3.26
CA ARG A 91 12.10 7.72 -4.59
C ARG A 91 11.88 6.64 -5.65
N PRO A 92 10.86 6.78 -6.51
CA PRO A 92 10.69 5.87 -7.65
C PRO A 92 11.75 6.17 -8.72
N ILE A 93 12.04 5.16 -9.56
CA ILE A 93 12.76 5.38 -10.82
C ILE A 93 11.89 6.31 -11.68
N GLU A 94 12.49 7.34 -12.27
CA GLU A 94 11.80 8.29 -13.13
C GLU A 94 11.52 7.65 -14.50
N ALA A 95 10.24 7.64 -14.90
CA ALA A 95 9.77 7.10 -16.19
C ALA A 95 10.37 5.71 -16.55
N PRO A 96 10.20 4.68 -15.68
CA PRO A 96 10.92 3.42 -15.80
C PRO A 96 10.45 2.61 -17.01
N LYS A 97 11.40 1.85 -17.59
CA LYS A 97 11.17 0.82 -18.61
C LYS A 97 11.35 -0.56 -18.00
N ARG A 98 10.97 -1.61 -18.74
CA ARG A 98 11.09 -3.00 -18.26
C ARG A 98 12.50 -3.35 -17.76
N ALA A 99 13.55 -2.95 -18.47
CA ALA A 99 14.94 -3.24 -18.11
C ALA A 99 15.37 -2.53 -16.80
N ASP A 100 14.69 -1.45 -16.41
CA ASP A 100 14.96 -0.76 -15.15
C ASP A 100 14.47 -1.56 -13.93
N PHE A 101 13.76 -2.67 -14.16
CA PHE A 101 13.30 -3.59 -13.11
C PHE A 101 14.11 -4.90 -13.04
N ASP A 102 15.14 -5.07 -13.87
CA ASP A 102 16.01 -6.24 -13.81
C ASP A 102 16.72 -6.29 -12.45
N LEU A 103 16.67 -7.44 -11.76
CA LEU A 103 17.18 -7.55 -10.40
C LEU A 103 18.60 -8.12 -10.40
N SER A 104 19.53 -7.40 -9.79
CA SER A 104 20.94 -7.82 -9.68
C SER A 104 21.49 -7.68 -8.27
N SER A 105 22.45 -8.51 -7.91
CA SER A 105 23.17 -8.42 -6.64
C SER A 105 24.23 -7.32 -6.73
N VAL A 106 24.22 -6.39 -5.78
CA VAL A 106 25.27 -5.38 -5.58
C VAL A 106 26.31 -5.90 -4.59
N ASN A 107 25.87 -6.31 -3.40
CA ASN A 107 26.71 -6.99 -2.40
C ASN A 107 25.98 -8.25 -1.90
N PRO A 108 26.64 -9.43 -1.87
CA PRO A 108 26.00 -10.66 -1.45
C PRO A 108 25.63 -10.61 0.04
N HIS A 109 24.41 -11.01 0.38
CA HIS A 109 23.94 -11.03 1.77
C HIS A 109 23.39 -12.42 2.13
N PRO A 110 23.62 -12.93 3.37
CA PRO A 110 23.16 -14.26 3.78
C PRO A 110 21.66 -14.51 3.57
N LEU A 111 20.82 -13.48 3.68
CA LEU A 111 19.38 -13.58 3.42
C LEU A 111 19.07 -14.15 2.02
N PHE A 112 19.87 -13.81 1.01
CA PHE A 112 19.68 -14.25 -0.38
C PHE A 112 20.58 -15.43 -0.79
N SER A 113 21.37 -16.00 0.14
CA SER A 113 22.31 -17.07 -0.19
C SER A 113 21.58 -18.28 -0.80
N GLY A 114 22.05 -18.73 -1.97
CA GLY A 114 21.46 -19.84 -2.72
C GLY A 114 20.14 -19.52 -3.44
N ILE A 115 19.67 -18.27 -3.42
CA ILE A 115 18.49 -17.84 -4.17
C ILE A 115 18.94 -17.15 -5.47
N GLU A 116 18.48 -17.67 -6.60
CA GLU A 116 18.63 -17.01 -7.90
C GLU A 116 17.69 -15.80 -7.96
N LEU A 117 18.23 -14.58 -8.05
CA LEU A 117 17.44 -13.35 -7.99
C LEU A 117 16.40 -13.22 -9.11
N SER A 118 16.62 -13.85 -10.26
CA SER A 118 15.63 -13.92 -11.35
C SER A 118 14.30 -14.58 -10.92
N LYS A 119 14.33 -15.45 -9.88
CA LYS A 119 13.13 -16.06 -9.28
C LYS A 119 12.32 -15.09 -8.41
N LEU A 120 12.91 -13.95 -8.04
CA LEU A 120 12.27 -12.89 -7.28
C LEU A 120 11.89 -11.70 -8.17
N GLU A 121 12.60 -11.52 -9.29
CA GLU A 121 12.42 -10.41 -10.23
C GLU A 121 11.03 -10.40 -10.89
N THR A 122 10.57 -11.58 -11.33
CA THR A 122 9.33 -11.74 -12.08
C THR A 122 8.38 -12.73 -11.44
N ASN A 123 7.09 -12.50 -11.68
CA ASN A 123 6.03 -13.47 -11.45
C ASN A 123 5.28 -13.67 -12.78
N LYS A 124 5.27 -14.89 -13.32
CA LYS A 124 4.73 -15.19 -14.66
C LYS A 124 5.34 -14.33 -15.78
N GLY A 125 6.59 -13.89 -15.62
CA GLY A 125 7.27 -13.02 -16.60
C GLY A 125 6.97 -11.53 -16.47
N VAL A 126 6.05 -11.10 -15.60
CA VAL A 126 5.83 -9.68 -15.29
C VAL A 126 6.80 -9.23 -14.20
N ALA A 127 7.50 -8.12 -14.46
CA ALA A 127 8.48 -7.54 -13.54
C ALA A 127 7.95 -6.33 -12.77
N GLY A 128 8.74 -5.91 -11.78
CA GLY A 128 8.48 -4.72 -10.98
C GLY A 128 7.54 -4.94 -9.81
N PHE A 129 7.24 -6.20 -9.43
CA PHE A 129 6.61 -6.52 -8.14
C PHE A 129 7.61 -6.42 -6.97
N TYR A 130 8.89 -6.70 -7.25
CA TYR A 130 9.98 -6.65 -6.27
C TYR A 130 10.27 -5.22 -5.80
N GLY A 131 10.14 -4.23 -6.68
CA GLY A 131 10.37 -2.83 -6.35
C GLY A 131 10.48 -1.98 -7.61
N ARG A 132 10.33 -0.66 -7.46
CA ARG A 132 10.32 0.31 -8.58
C ARG A 132 11.12 1.57 -8.31
N GLY A 133 12.03 1.48 -7.35
CA GLY A 133 12.75 2.61 -6.78
C GLY A 133 13.55 2.16 -5.58
N CYS A 134 13.88 3.11 -4.72
CA CYS A 134 14.58 2.82 -3.48
C CYS A 134 14.09 3.70 -2.34
N ASN A 135 14.19 3.18 -1.13
CA ASN A 135 14.41 4.01 0.04
C ASN A 135 15.89 4.43 -0.06
N PRO A 136 16.25 5.71 -0.23
CA PRO A 136 17.64 6.09 -0.50
C PRO A 136 18.58 5.63 0.61
N LEU A 137 19.81 5.22 0.23
CA LEU A 137 20.80 4.70 1.16
C LEU A 137 21.19 5.74 2.22
N PRO A 138 21.07 5.40 3.52
CA PRO A 138 21.72 6.16 4.57
C PRO A 138 23.25 6.08 4.45
N GLU A 139 23.94 7.05 5.02
CA GLU A 139 25.41 7.03 5.12
C GLU A 139 25.88 5.78 5.90
N GLY A 140 26.84 5.05 5.32
CA GLY A 140 27.38 3.80 5.88
C GLY A 140 26.50 2.56 5.69
N ALA A 141 25.34 2.67 5.03
CA ALA A 141 24.55 1.52 4.63
C ALA A 141 25.20 0.74 3.47
N VAL A 142 24.85 -0.54 3.34
CA VAL A 142 25.34 -1.45 2.29
C VAL A 142 24.16 -1.83 1.40
N ALA A 143 24.23 -1.45 0.12
CA ALA A 143 23.28 -1.90 -0.90
C ALA A 143 23.42 -3.41 -1.13
N LEU A 144 22.30 -4.14 -1.19
CA LEU A 144 22.29 -5.59 -1.35
C LEU A 144 21.90 -5.98 -2.77
N ASN A 145 20.70 -5.57 -3.20
CA ASN A 145 20.22 -5.79 -4.54
C ASN A 145 19.87 -4.45 -5.19
N GLY A 146 20.08 -4.37 -6.50
CA GLY A 146 19.87 -3.19 -7.32
C GLY A 146 18.95 -3.49 -8.50
N LEU A 147 18.20 -2.47 -8.92
CA LEU A 147 17.31 -2.51 -10.07
C LEU A 147 17.96 -1.86 -11.29
N GLY A 148 17.90 -2.56 -12.42
CA GLY A 148 18.35 -2.10 -13.72
C GLY A 148 19.85 -1.80 -13.83
N PRO A 149 20.28 -1.22 -14.96
CA PRO A 149 21.69 -0.93 -15.22
C PRO A 149 22.35 0.02 -14.21
N ALA A 150 21.56 0.92 -13.63
CA ALA A 150 22.02 1.87 -12.61
C ALA A 150 22.16 1.23 -11.21
N GLN A 151 21.72 -0.02 -11.05
CA GLN A 151 21.65 -0.74 -9.77
C GLN A 151 20.95 0.08 -8.67
N VAL A 152 19.79 0.66 -8.99
CA VAL A 152 18.99 1.44 -8.05
C VAL A 152 18.73 0.58 -6.80
N PRO A 153 19.20 0.97 -5.61
CA PRO A 153 19.36 0.07 -4.48
C PRO A 153 18.03 -0.19 -3.78
N VAL A 154 17.26 -1.17 -4.29
CA VAL A 154 15.96 -1.57 -3.75
C VAL A 154 16.07 -2.22 -2.38
N ASP A 155 17.17 -2.94 -2.13
CA ASP A 155 17.48 -3.55 -0.85
C ASP A 155 18.76 -2.99 -0.27
N TRP A 156 18.75 -2.70 1.03
CA TRP A 156 19.97 -2.37 1.76
C TRP A 156 19.86 -2.76 3.23
N VAL A 157 21.03 -2.91 3.86
CA VAL A 157 21.15 -3.05 5.30
C VAL A 157 22.03 -1.94 5.86
N TRP A 158 21.64 -1.42 7.02
CA TRP A 158 22.33 -0.34 7.70
C TRP A 158 22.61 -0.70 9.14
N ALA A 159 23.88 -0.72 9.53
CA ALA A 159 24.30 -0.71 10.92
C ALA A 159 24.34 0.75 11.37
N ARG A 160 23.39 1.14 12.23
CA ARG A 160 23.25 2.52 12.66
C ARG A 160 24.44 2.93 13.56
N PRO A 161 24.91 4.19 13.49
CA PRO A 161 25.99 4.68 14.34
C PRO A 161 25.73 4.53 15.84
N ARG A 162 24.46 4.66 16.27
CA ARG A 162 24.04 4.54 17.68
C ARG A 162 23.66 3.12 18.11
N GLY A 163 23.79 2.14 17.24
CA GLY A 163 23.39 0.76 17.49
C GLY A 163 22.12 0.33 16.75
N GLY A 164 21.94 -0.99 16.69
CA GLY A 164 20.87 -1.64 15.95
C GLY A 164 21.13 -1.75 14.46
N ARG A 165 20.28 -2.51 13.77
CA ARG A 165 20.35 -2.70 12.31
C ARG A 165 18.99 -2.49 11.67
N ILE A 166 18.97 -1.91 10.48
CA ILE A 166 17.77 -1.80 9.65
C ILE A 166 18.04 -2.54 8.34
N PHE A 167 17.13 -3.44 7.96
CA PHE A 167 17.02 -3.94 6.60
C PHE A 167 15.84 -3.23 5.94
N SER A 168 16.06 -2.65 4.78
CA SER A 168 15.02 -1.97 4.01
C SER A 168 14.85 -2.65 2.67
N HIS A 169 13.64 -3.07 2.37
CA HIS A 169 13.18 -3.53 1.07
C HIS A 169 12.14 -2.55 0.51
N ALA A 170 12.47 -1.89 -0.59
CA ALA A 170 11.66 -0.82 -1.18
C ALA A 170 10.62 -1.33 -2.20
N GLY A 171 9.78 -2.27 -1.77
CA GLY A 171 8.76 -2.91 -2.61
C GLY A 171 7.63 -3.57 -1.82
N ASN A 172 6.93 -4.51 -2.45
CA ASN A 172 5.96 -5.39 -1.76
C ASN A 172 6.66 -6.24 -0.71
N ASP A 173 5.93 -6.91 0.18
CA ASP A 173 6.58 -7.70 1.23
C ASP A 173 7.54 -8.74 0.68
N LEU A 174 8.82 -8.68 1.05
CA LEU A 174 9.85 -9.59 0.56
C LEU A 174 9.49 -11.05 0.88
N GLY A 175 8.86 -11.29 2.04
CA GLY A 175 8.37 -12.61 2.44
C GLY A 175 7.28 -13.17 1.54
N SER A 176 6.70 -12.39 0.63
CA SER A 176 5.72 -12.82 -0.37
C SER A 176 6.32 -13.04 -1.76
N MET A 177 7.62 -12.78 -1.96
CA MET A 177 8.28 -12.92 -3.25
C MET A 177 8.56 -14.39 -3.62
N GLY A 178 8.71 -14.66 -4.91
CA GLY A 178 9.09 -15.98 -5.42
C GLY A 178 8.05 -17.08 -5.20
N LEU A 179 6.75 -16.74 -5.20
CA LEU A 179 5.64 -17.69 -5.03
C LEU A 179 5.70 -18.85 -6.01
N GLU A 180 6.03 -18.59 -7.29
CA GLU A 180 6.15 -19.63 -8.32
C GLU A 180 7.24 -20.66 -8.03
N TRP A 181 8.18 -20.30 -7.15
CA TRP A 181 9.38 -21.04 -6.84
C TRP A 181 9.38 -21.55 -5.39
N ASP A 182 8.23 -21.46 -4.69
CA ASP A 182 8.06 -21.85 -3.29
C ASP A 182 9.05 -21.16 -2.32
N LEU A 183 9.43 -19.91 -2.63
CA LEU A 183 10.42 -19.15 -1.84
C LEU A 183 9.79 -18.32 -0.72
N SER A 184 8.50 -18.02 -0.79
CA SER A 184 7.82 -17.13 0.17
C SER A 184 7.97 -17.58 1.64
N GLY A 185 7.74 -18.87 1.91
CA GLY A 185 7.90 -19.42 3.26
C GLY A 185 9.35 -19.35 3.77
N GLU A 186 10.30 -19.66 2.90
CA GLU A 186 11.74 -19.61 3.22
C GLU A 186 12.23 -18.18 3.45
N LEU A 187 11.85 -17.23 2.58
CA LEU A 187 12.16 -15.81 2.76
C LEU A 187 11.60 -15.28 4.07
N THR A 188 10.34 -15.58 4.37
CA THR A 188 9.71 -15.21 5.65
C THR A 188 10.51 -15.75 6.84
N ARG A 189 10.91 -17.03 6.79
CA ARG A 189 11.73 -17.65 7.84
C ARG A 189 13.08 -16.94 8.01
N ARG A 190 13.78 -16.62 6.90
CA ARG A 190 15.06 -15.90 6.93
C ARG A 190 14.93 -14.48 7.47
N ILE A 191 13.84 -13.77 7.17
CA ILE A 191 13.54 -12.45 7.73
C ILE A 191 13.38 -12.53 9.26
N ILE A 192 12.61 -13.52 9.72
CA ILE A 192 12.44 -13.77 11.16
C ILE A 192 13.78 -14.10 11.81
N ASP A 193 14.59 -14.98 11.21
CA ASP A 193 15.90 -15.31 11.76
C ASP A 193 16.83 -14.09 11.80
N TRP A 194 16.85 -13.28 10.74
CA TRP A 194 17.67 -12.06 10.67
C TRP A 194 17.32 -11.07 11.78
N THR A 195 16.02 -10.79 12.00
CA THR A 195 15.57 -9.86 13.06
C THR A 195 15.87 -10.38 14.46
N ARG A 196 16.01 -11.70 14.63
CA ARG A 196 16.31 -12.32 15.93
C ARG A 196 17.80 -12.39 16.26
N GLY A 197 18.65 -11.80 15.44
CA GLY A 197 20.10 -11.84 15.63
C GLY A 197 20.85 -12.76 14.66
N GLY A 198 20.16 -13.34 13.67
CA GLY A 198 20.76 -14.23 12.67
C GLY A 198 21.83 -13.59 11.79
N ALA A 199 22.37 -14.38 10.87
CA ALA A 199 23.51 -13.99 10.03
C ALA A 199 23.26 -12.69 9.24
N CYS A 200 24.27 -11.83 9.21
CA CYS A 200 24.35 -10.61 8.42
C CYS A 200 25.82 -10.40 8.05
N PHE A 201 26.27 -9.16 7.84
CA PHE A 201 27.68 -8.87 7.68
C PHE A 201 28.39 -8.88 9.04
N ASP A 202 29.13 -9.94 9.30
CA ASP A 202 29.97 -10.09 10.49
C ASP A 202 31.30 -10.72 10.06
N ALA A 203 32.39 -9.95 9.84
CA ALA A 203 32.54 -8.50 10.05
C ALA A 203 31.80 -7.61 9.02
N TRP A 204 31.54 -6.34 9.39
CA TRP A 204 30.95 -5.35 8.49
C TRP A 204 31.90 -5.03 7.32
N PRO A 205 31.40 -4.81 6.08
CA PRO A 205 32.29 -4.59 4.93
C PRO A 205 33.00 -3.25 5.04
N SER A 206 34.31 -3.22 4.78
CA SER A 206 35.13 -1.99 4.82
C SER A 206 35.03 -1.16 3.55
N ALA A 207 34.78 -1.79 2.40
CA ALA A 207 34.63 -1.15 1.09
C ALA A 207 33.56 -1.90 0.27
N PRO A 208 32.27 -1.82 0.66
CA PRO A 208 31.19 -2.43 -0.11
C PRO A 208 31.11 -1.80 -1.51
N ALA A 209 30.63 -2.57 -2.48
CA ALA A 209 30.30 -2.02 -3.79
C ALA A 209 29.17 -1.00 -3.66
N SER A 210 29.30 0.12 -4.38
CA SER A 210 28.29 1.18 -4.41
C SER A 210 27.46 1.10 -5.69
N PRO A 211 26.16 1.44 -5.64
CA PRO A 211 25.36 1.74 -6.82
C PRO A 211 25.97 2.88 -7.67
N ALA A 212 25.38 3.13 -8.84
CA ALA A 212 25.75 4.30 -9.63
C ALA A 212 25.57 5.60 -8.83
N VAL A 213 26.46 6.57 -9.06
CA VAL A 213 26.44 7.87 -8.36
C VAL A 213 25.18 8.66 -8.75
N ASP A 214 24.88 8.70 -10.04
CA ASP A 214 23.72 9.40 -10.59
C ASP A 214 22.59 8.38 -10.83
N LEU A 215 21.71 8.23 -9.83
CA LEU A 215 20.55 7.35 -9.93
C LEU A 215 19.39 8.06 -10.67
N PRO A 216 18.68 7.36 -11.58
CA PRO A 216 17.56 7.92 -12.35
C PRO A 216 16.27 7.99 -11.50
N LEU A 217 16.32 8.74 -10.40
CA LEU A 217 15.23 8.82 -9.43
C LEU A 217 14.41 10.09 -9.63
N ALA A 218 13.07 9.97 -9.58
CA ALA A 218 12.20 11.14 -9.53
C ALA A 218 12.46 11.96 -8.27
N ALA A 219 12.19 13.27 -8.29
CA ALA A 219 12.40 14.13 -7.13
C ALA A 219 11.57 13.68 -5.91
N ALA A 220 12.05 14.01 -4.72
CA ALA A 220 11.28 13.86 -3.49
C ALA A 220 10.01 14.71 -3.56
N GLU A 221 8.89 14.18 -3.05
CA GLU A 221 7.61 14.88 -3.01
C GLU A 221 7.30 15.42 -1.62
N THR A 222 6.44 16.44 -1.56
CA THR A 222 5.92 16.96 -0.30
C THR A 222 4.62 16.27 0.06
N TYR A 223 4.57 15.70 1.27
CA TYR A 223 3.34 15.11 1.82
C TYR A 223 2.87 15.94 3.01
N GLY A 224 1.77 16.66 2.82
CA GLY A 224 1.25 17.64 3.79
C GLY A 224 0.65 17.06 5.07
N GLY A 225 0.45 15.74 5.15
CA GLY A 225 -0.17 15.10 6.29
C GLY A 225 -1.67 15.35 6.38
N ARG A 226 -2.17 15.50 7.62
CA ARG A 226 -3.58 15.79 7.87
C ARG A 226 -3.97 17.12 7.25
N ARG A 227 -5.17 17.17 6.66
CA ARG A 227 -5.74 18.37 6.05
C ARG A 227 -7.11 18.65 6.62
N MET A 228 -7.42 19.93 6.84
CA MET A 228 -8.73 20.38 7.30
C MET A 228 -9.08 21.72 6.65
N SER A 229 -9.81 21.64 5.54
CA SER A 229 -10.34 22.79 4.82
C SER A 229 -11.42 23.50 5.63
N ARG A 230 -11.51 24.83 5.47
CA ARG A 230 -12.58 25.67 6.05
C ARG A 230 -13.84 25.74 5.17
N ARG A 231 -13.91 24.93 4.11
CA ARG A 231 -15.07 24.86 3.21
C ARG A 231 -16.37 24.63 4.01
N THR A 232 -17.36 25.45 3.71
CA THR A 232 -18.68 25.47 4.38
C THR A 232 -19.70 24.59 3.67
N GLY A 233 -19.59 24.41 2.35
CA GLY A 233 -20.39 23.45 1.59
C GLY A 233 -19.86 22.03 1.72
N ARG A 234 -20.47 21.13 0.94
CA ARG A 234 -20.12 19.72 0.82
C ARG A 234 -18.63 19.51 0.62
N ARG A 235 -18.00 18.70 1.46
CA ARG A 235 -16.54 18.45 1.45
C ARG A 235 -16.23 17.05 0.96
N VAL A 236 -15.04 16.87 0.40
CA VAL A 236 -14.47 15.54 0.16
C VAL A 236 -13.60 15.16 1.36
N VAL A 237 -14.04 14.18 2.15
CA VAL A 237 -13.36 13.65 3.34
C VAL A 237 -12.73 12.31 2.99
N ALA A 238 -11.43 12.15 3.22
CA ALA A 238 -10.70 10.93 2.95
C ALA A 238 -9.96 10.41 4.20
N PRO A 239 -10.36 9.25 4.78
CA PRO A 239 -9.54 8.54 5.75
C PRO A 239 -8.24 8.01 5.11
N SER A 240 -7.10 8.42 5.67
CA SER A 240 -5.78 7.86 5.39
C SER A 240 -5.40 6.87 6.48
N SER A 241 -4.90 5.69 6.08
CA SER A 241 -4.40 4.67 7.00
C SER A 241 -2.87 4.77 7.17
N GLY A 242 -2.26 5.88 6.74
CA GLY A 242 -0.82 6.12 6.86
C GLY A 242 0.08 5.19 6.05
N THR A 243 -0.49 4.27 5.27
CA THR A 243 0.23 3.47 4.27
C THR A 243 0.84 4.36 3.21
N TYR A 244 1.97 3.97 2.63
CA TYR A 244 2.68 4.82 1.68
C TYR A 244 1.83 5.21 0.46
N TYR A 245 0.98 4.31 -0.01
CA TYR A 245 0.16 4.54 -1.19
C TYR A 245 -1.04 5.47 -0.90
N HIS A 246 -1.58 5.47 0.33
CA HIS A 246 -2.53 6.51 0.76
C HIS A 246 -1.84 7.87 0.90
N ILE A 247 -0.67 7.91 1.54
CA ILE A 247 0.09 9.15 1.72
C ILE A 247 0.39 9.78 0.35
N HIS A 248 0.94 9.01 -0.59
CA HIS A 248 1.22 9.52 -1.94
C HIS A 248 -0.05 10.00 -2.64
N SER A 249 -1.11 9.19 -2.64
CA SER A 249 -2.33 9.50 -3.40
C SER A 249 -3.17 10.64 -2.80
N LEU A 250 -3.17 10.81 -1.47
CA LEU A 250 -4.01 11.80 -0.79
C LEU A 250 -3.26 13.09 -0.46
N GLU A 251 -2.00 12.99 -0.08
CA GLU A 251 -1.21 14.13 0.41
C GLU A 251 -0.22 14.64 -0.64
N GLY A 252 0.01 13.87 -1.70
CA GLY A 252 0.87 14.25 -2.81
C GLY A 252 0.29 15.43 -3.61
N PRO A 253 1.16 16.21 -4.26
CA PRO A 253 0.79 17.46 -4.91
C PRO A 253 -0.20 17.28 -6.08
N ARG A 254 -0.29 16.07 -6.64
CA ARG A 254 -1.16 15.77 -7.78
C ARG A 254 -2.65 15.88 -7.42
N TYR A 255 -3.04 15.46 -6.22
CA TYR A 255 -4.45 15.32 -5.85
C TYR A 255 -4.84 15.96 -4.52
N THR A 256 -3.87 16.38 -3.69
CA THR A 256 -4.16 16.84 -2.32
C THR A 256 -5.19 17.96 -2.21
N GLU A 257 -5.24 18.88 -3.18
CA GLU A 257 -6.16 20.02 -3.16
C GLU A 257 -7.63 19.61 -3.35
N ILE A 258 -7.89 18.40 -3.86
CA ILE A 258 -9.25 17.88 -4.03
C ILE A 258 -9.85 17.45 -2.70
N PHE A 259 -9.03 16.85 -1.83
CA PHE A 259 -9.46 16.40 -0.51
C PHE A 259 -9.53 17.60 0.45
N ASP A 260 -10.75 17.95 0.84
CA ASP A 260 -10.99 19.00 1.83
C ASP A 260 -10.53 18.56 3.22
N VAL A 261 -10.67 17.26 3.53
CA VAL A 261 -10.24 16.70 4.80
C VAL A 261 -9.47 15.40 4.58
N ILE A 262 -8.28 15.30 5.18
CA ILE A 262 -7.50 14.06 5.27
C ILE A 262 -7.31 13.76 6.76
N CYS A 263 -7.84 12.64 7.22
CA CYS A 263 -7.87 12.26 8.64
C CYS A 263 -7.63 10.75 8.82
N ALA A 264 -7.46 10.27 10.05
CA ALA A 264 -7.47 8.83 10.31
C ALA A 264 -8.93 8.30 10.35
N PRO A 265 -9.19 7.03 9.97
CA PRO A 265 -10.51 6.40 10.11
C PRO A 265 -11.19 6.64 11.46
N GLU A 266 -10.45 6.57 12.56
CA GLU A 266 -10.96 6.70 13.92
C GLU A 266 -11.46 8.12 14.25
N GLN A 267 -11.13 9.11 13.42
CA GLN A 267 -11.53 10.50 13.62
C GLN A 267 -12.86 10.83 12.92
N LEU A 268 -13.40 9.92 12.09
CA LEU A 268 -14.59 10.18 11.28
C LEU A 268 -15.79 10.58 12.11
N ALA A 269 -16.00 9.97 13.29
CA ALA A 269 -17.11 10.32 14.20
C ALA A 269 -17.18 11.81 14.56
N ASN A 270 -16.03 12.50 14.62
CA ASN A 270 -15.92 13.91 15.01
C ASN A 270 -15.80 14.85 13.81
N ILE A 271 -15.53 14.32 12.62
CA ILE A 271 -15.15 15.09 11.44
C ILE A 271 -16.23 15.06 10.37
N LEU A 272 -16.84 13.91 10.13
CA LEU A 272 -17.75 13.68 9.01
C LEU A 272 -19.08 14.39 9.25
N ARG A 273 -19.47 15.26 8.32
CA ARG A 273 -20.75 15.98 8.32
C ARG A 273 -21.78 15.24 7.47
N PRO A 274 -23.09 15.42 7.73
CA PRO A 274 -24.16 14.73 7.00
C PRO A 274 -24.10 14.82 5.47
N ASP A 275 -23.68 15.96 4.93
CA ASP A 275 -23.66 16.24 3.50
C ASP A 275 -22.33 15.89 2.82
N ASP A 276 -21.28 15.55 3.58
CA ASP A 276 -19.96 15.26 3.01
C ASP A 276 -19.98 14.08 2.02
N ILE A 277 -18.96 14.06 1.16
CA ILE A 277 -18.56 12.87 0.41
C ILE A 277 -17.43 12.21 1.19
N LEU A 278 -17.66 11.01 1.70
CA LEU A 278 -16.62 10.17 2.26
C LEU A 278 -15.97 9.34 1.16
N TRP A 279 -14.70 9.61 0.84
CA TRP A 279 -13.89 8.77 -0.03
C TRP A 279 -13.07 7.79 0.82
N VAL A 280 -13.40 6.51 0.79
CA VAL A 280 -12.61 5.44 1.42
C VAL A 280 -11.64 4.87 0.38
N PRO A 281 -10.32 5.16 0.49
CA PRO A 281 -9.32 4.64 -0.44
C PRO A 281 -9.31 3.11 -0.49
N CYS A 282 -8.89 2.56 -1.63
CA CYS A 282 -8.67 1.13 -1.76
C CYS A 282 -7.59 0.63 -0.79
N ARG A 283 -7.71 -0.60 -0.29
CA ARG A 283 -6.81 -1.15 0.74
C ARG A 283 -6.74 -0.35 2.05
N THR A 284 -7.82 0.36 2.39
CA THR A 284 -8.04 0.81 3.78
C THR A 284 -8.30 -0.43 4.64
N PRO A 285 -7.57 -0.67 5.75
CA PRO A 285 -7.76 -1.85 6.57
C PRO A 285 -9.20 -1.92 7.11
N ALA A 286 -9.93 -2.97 6.70
CA ALA A 286 -11.36 -3.07 6.92
C ALA A 286 -11.76 -3.03 8.41
N GLN A 287 -10.93 -3.57 9.31
CA GLN A 287 -11.15 -3.51 10.75
C GLN A 287 -11.28 -2.07 11.26
N ARG A 288 -10.54 -1.12 10.67
CA ARG A 288 -10.63 0.29 11.04
C ARG A 288 -11.97 0.87 10.60
N MET A 289 -12.46 0.51 9.41
CA MET A 289 -13.77 0.98 8.92
C MET A 289 -14.96 0.28 9.61
N ILE A 290 -14.83 -0.99 9.98
CA ILE A 290 -15.85 -1.73 10.76
C ILE A 290 -16.16 -0.98 12.07
N THR A 291 -15.14 -0.45 12.77
CA THR A 291 -15.37 0.35 13.99
C THR A 291 -16.14 1.66 13.73
N GLN A 292 -16.19 2.12 12.48
CA GLN A 292 -16.89 3.34 12.08
C GLN A 292 -18.30 3.08 11.53
N LYS A 293 -18.77 1.82 11.49
CA LYS A 293 -20.06 1.44 10.88
C LYS A 293 -21.22 2.34 11.30
N ALA A 294 -21.40 2.57 12.60
CA ALA A 294 -22.48 3.42 13.10
C ALA A 294 -22.37 4.90 12.66
N VAL A 295 -21.15 5.41 12.42
CA VAL A 295 -20.93 6.74 11.86
C VAL A 295 -21.39 6.78 10.40
N LEU A 296 -21.06 5.74 9.64
CA LEU A 296 -21.40 5.61 8.22
C LEU A 296 -22.90 5.39 8.01
N ASP A 297 -23.54 4.58 8.86
CA ASP A 297 -24.99 4.37 8.82
C ASP A 297 -25.74 5.69 9.02
N ARG A 298 -25.31 6.53 9.97
CA ARG A 298 -25.88 7.87 10.18
C ARG A 298 -25.61 8.81 9.00
N HIS A 299 -24.41 8.75 8.43
CA HIS A 299 -24.03 9.54 7.27
C HIS A 299 -24.93 9.25 6.06
N LEU A 300 -25.10 7.97 5.74
CA LEU A 300 -25.99 7.52 4.66
C LEU A 300 -27.46 7.80 4.97
N ALA A 301 -27.91 7.60 6.21
CA ALA A 301 -29.29 7.93 6.60
C ALA A 301 -29.61 9.43 6.45
N ALA A 302 -28.61 10.30 6.55
CA ALA A 302 -28.76 11.74 6.38
C ALA A 302 -28.63 12.22 4.93
N GLY A 303 -28.46 11.30 3.95
CA GLY A 303 -28.31 11.65 2.54
C GLY A 303 -26.86 11.84 2.07
N GLY A 304 -25.87 11.53 2.92
CA GLY A 304 -24.46 11.63 2.57
C GLY A 304 -24.03 10.66 1.47
N THR A 305 -22.85 10.88 0.90
CA THR A 305 -22.27 9.97 -0.10
C THR A 305 -21.05 9.25 0.45
N VAL A 306 -20.92 7.97 0.15
CA VAL A 306 -19.72 7.16 0.39
C VAL A 306 -19.20 6.62 -0.94
N VAL A 307 -17.94 6.91 -1.26
CA VAL A 307 -17.17 6.28 -2.33
C VAL A 307 -16.25 5.24 -1.68
N ALA A 308 -16.42 3.96 -2.00
CA ALA A 308 -15.57 2.88 -1.50
C ALA A 308 -14.88 2.15 -2.65
N LEU A 309 -13.55 2.19 -2.64
CA LEU A 309 -12.72 1.56 -3.67
C LEU A 309 -12.25 0.16 -3.23
N GLY A 310 -11.69 -0.59 -4.17
CA GLY A 310 -11.43 -2.02 -4.06
C GLY A 310 -10.54 -2.41 -2.88
N GLU A 311 -10.61 -3.69 -2.49
CA GLU A 311 -9.77 -4.23 -1.41
C GLU A 311 -9.95 -3.50 -0.06
N SER A 312 -11.07 -2.80 0.14
CA SER A 312 -11.43 -2.18 1.42
C SER A 312 -12.49 -2.97 2.19
N ARG A 313 -13.00 -4.07 1.62
CA ARG A 313 -14.06 -4.94 2.18
C ARG A 313 -15.30 -4.17 2.61
N SER A 314 -15.84 -3.36 1.69
CA SER A 314 -17.08 -2.58 1.92
C SER A 314 -18.25 -3.45 2.37
N ASP A 315 -18.28 -4.73 1.99
CA ASP A 315 -19.21 -5.75 2.47
C ASP A 315 -19.27 -5.88 4.00
N LEU A 316 -18.18 -5.57 4.71
CA LEU A 316 -18.11 -5.70 6.16
C LEU A 316 -18.60 -4.46 6.91
N TRP A 317 -18.63 -3.29 6.27
CA TRP A 317 -18.85 -2.01 6.97
C TRP A 317 -19.86 -1.06 6.31
N LEU A 318 -20.36 -1.36 5.11
CA LEU A 318 -21.53 -0.72 4.50
C LEU A 318 -22.77 -1.62 4.56
N PRO A 319 -23.99 -1.06 4.52
CA PRO A 319 -25.22 -1.84 4.44
C PRO A 319 -25.46 -2.36 3.01
N ASN A 320 -26.11 -3.51 2.88
CA ASN A 320 -26.63 -4.05 1.61
C ASN A 320 -25.59 -4.25 0.50
N ILE A 321 -24.37 -4.65 0.87
CA ILE A 321 -23.30 -4.94 -0.07
C ILE A 321 -23.10 -6.45 -0.15
N ASP A 322 -23.24 -7.00 -1.35
CA ASP A 322 -22.88 -8.38 -1.67
C ASP A 322 -21.67 -8.38 -2.61
N PHE A 323 -20.56 -8.98 -2.18
CA PHE A 323 -19.29 -8.98 -2.89
C PHE A 323 -18.68 -10.37 -2.91
N THR A 324 -18.31 -10.84 -4.09
CA THR A 324 -17.55 -12.06 -4.29
C THR A 324 -16.15 -11.74 -4.75
N GLY A 325 -15.15 -12.08 -3.92
CA GLY A 325 -13.74 -11.93 -4.25
C GLY A 325 -13.27 -12.96 -5.28
N THR A 326 -12.32 -12.57 -6.13
CA THR A 326 -11.67 -13.46 -7.09
C THR A 326 -10.15 -13.27 -7.06
N PRO A 327 -9.35 -14.32 -7.33
CA PRO A 327 -7.92 -14.16 -7.53
C PRO A 327 -7.63 -13.14 -8.63
N THR A 328 -6.79 -12.16 -8.32
CA THR A 328 -6.40 -11.11 -9.26
C THR A 328 -5.52 -11.69 -10.38
N ASN A 329 -5.88 -11.45 -11.63
CA ASN A 329 -5.00 -11.73 -12.77
C ASN A 329 -4.07 -10.54 -13.03
N TRP A 330 -2.80 -10.69 -12.64
CA TRP A 330 -1.79 -9.63 -12.74
C TRP A 330 -1.01 -9.61 -14.07
N TRP A 331 -1.40 -10.38 -15.08
CA TRP A 331 -0.59 -10.56 -16.29
C TRP A 331 -1.41 -10.87 -17.54
N TRP A 332 -2.71 -10.57 -17.54
CA TRP A 332 -3.57 -10.82 -18.70
C TRP A 332 -3.05 -10.14 -19.97
N TRP A 333 -2.41 -8.97 -19.86
CA TRP A 333 -1.87 -8.22 -21.00
C TRP A 333 -0.61 -8.84 -21.63
N LEU A 334 -0.04 -9.90 -21.05
CA LEU A 334 1.10 -10.59 -21.65
C LEU A 334 0.73 -11.29 -22.96
N ASP A 335 -0.53 -11.70 -23.10
CA ASP A 335 -1.08 -12.13 -24.38
C ASP A 335 -1.59 -10.87 -25.11
N PRO A 336 -0.99 -10.46 -26.24
CA PRO A 336 -1.44 -9.29 -27.00
C PRO A 336 -2.87 -9.41 -27.52
N ALA A 337 -3.42 -10.63 -27.59
CA ALA A 337 -4.80 -10.89 -27.98
C ALA A 337 -5.77 -10.95 -26.78
N ALA A 338 -5.26 -10.97 -25.55
CA ALA A 338 -6.10 -11.03 -24.37
C ALA A 338 -6.79 -9.70 -24.11
N ASP A 339 -8.03 -9.82 -23.68
CA ASP A 339 -8.88 -8.72 -23.24
C ASP A 339 -9.43 -9.11 -21.88
N LEU A 340 -9.16 -8.29 -20.86
CA LEU A 340 -9.73 -8.50 -19.52
C LEU A 340 -11.27 -8.51 -19.55
N GLY A 341 -11.87 -8.01 -20.64
CA GLY A 341 -13.30 -8.01 -20.85
C GLY A 341 -14.00 -6.90 -20.07
N VAL A 342 -13.25 -6.02 -19.41
CA VAL A 342 -13.82 -4.89 -18.67
C VAL A 342 -14.50 -3.93 -19.64
N ARG A 343 -15.76 -3.58 -19.35
CA ARG A 343 -16.59 -2.70 -20.16
C ARG A 343 -17.25 -1.63 -19.31
N VAL A 344 -17.08 -0.38 -19.72
CA VAL A 344 -17.85 0.76 -19.22
C VAL A 344 -19.25 0.70 -19.84
N THR A 345 -20.29 0.86 -19.03
CA THR A 345 -21.69 0.76 -19.48
C THR A 345 -22.17 2.04 -20.17
N GLU A 346 -23.31 1.99 -20.85
CA GLU A 346 -23.97 3.19 -21.39
C GLU A 346 -24.34 4.19 -20.27
N ALA A 347 -24.80 3.68 -19.13
CA ALA A 347 -25.10 4.51 -17.97
C ALA A 347 -23.86 5.27 -17.46
N ALA A 348 -22.67 4.66 -17.52
CA ALA A 348 -21.45 5.35 -17.17
C ALA A 348 -21.08 6.47 -18.16
N ALA A 349 -21.44 6.38 -19.44
CA ALA A 349 -21.13 7.43 -20.41
C ALA A 349 -21.80 8.78 -20.08
N SER A 350 -22.95 8.75 -19.40
CA SER A 350 -23.68 9.95 -18.93
C SER A 350 -23.47 10.25 -17.44
N HIS A 351 -22.78 9.39 -16.70
CA HIS A 351 -22.60 9.54 -15.25
C HIS A 351 -21.49 10.58 -14.93
N PRO A 352 -21.75 11.62 -14.10
CA PRO A 352 -20.77 12.68 -13.82
C PRO A 352 -19.41 12.17 -13.31
N LEU A 353 -19.43 11.17 -12.42
CA LEU A 353 -18.19 10.58 -11.90
C LEU A 353 -17.35 9.85 -12.96
N MET A 354 -17.97 9.40 -14.05
CA MET A 354 -17.33 8.63 -15.12
C MET A 354 -16.95 9.50 -16.33
N ALA A 355 -17.15 10.82 -16.23
CA ALA A 355 -16.80 11.74 -17.31
C ALA A 355 -15.31 11.57 -17.73
N GLY A 356 -15.11 11.21 -19.00
CA GLY A 356 -13.78 10.98 -19.56
C GLY A 356 -13.11 9.65 -19.15
N ILE A 357 -13.84 8.72 -18.52
CA ILE A 357 -13.35 7.39 -18.14
C ILE A 357 -13.95 6.36 -19.10
N GLY A 358 -13.10 5.86 -20.01
CA GLY A 358 -13.43 4.74 -20.91
C GLY A 358 -12.77 3.43 -20.47
N GLY A 359 -12.90 2.39 -21.30
CA GLY A 359 -12.28 1.08 -21.04
C GLY A 359 -10.75 1.17 -20.81
N GLY A 360 -10.04 2.00 -21.56
CA GLY A 360 -8.59 2.17 -21.37
C GLY A 360 -8.18 2.76 -20.01
N GLN A 361 -9.07 3.50 -19.35
CA GLN A 361 -8.84 4.02 -18.00
C GLN A 361 -9.37 3.07 -16.92
N ALA A 362 -10.40 2.28 -17.21
CA ALA A 362 -11.03 1.38 -16.25
C ALA A 362 -10.46 -0.06 -16.24
N SER A 363 -9.56 -0.40 -17.17
CA SER A 363 -9.00 -1.74 -17.32
C SER A 363 -7.56 -1.84 -16.83
N TRP A 364 -7.35 -2.50 -15.68
CA TRP A 364 -6.03 -2.99 -15.26
C TRP A 364 -6.13 -4.36 -14.60
N HIS A 365 -6.72 -4.51 -13.42
CA HIS A 365 -7.16 -5.79 -12.86
C HIS A 365 -8.25 -5.50 -11.84
N LEU A 366 -8.93 -6.55 -11.40
CA LEU A 366 -10.05 -6.46 -10.48
C LEU A 366 -9.92 -7.55 -9.41
N HIS A 367 -10.59 -7.32 -8.28
CA HIS A 367 -10.50 -8.17 -7.09
C HIS A 367 -11.78 -8.96 -6.80
N GLY A 368 -12.79 -8.83 -7.67
CA GLY A 368 -14.08 -9.49 -7.50
C GLY A 368 -15.18 -8.72 -8.21
N TRP A 369 -16.42 -9.11 -7.93
CA TRP A 369 -17.62 -8.46 -8.43
C TRP A 369 -18.65 -8.30 -7.30
N PHE A 370 -19.63 -7.45 -7.54
CA PHE A 370 -20.77 -7.22 -6.67
C PHE A 370 -22.03 -7.80 -7.30
N ASP A 371 -23.02 -8.09 -6.45
CA ASP A 371 -24.42 -8.31 -6.83
C ASP A 371 -25.25 -7.09 -6.37
N PRO A 372 -25.35 -6.03 -7.20
CA PRO A 372 -26.05 -4.80 -6.81
C PRO A 372 -27.55 -5.02 -6.63
N PRO A 373 -28.22 -4.26 -5.75
CA PRO A 373 -29.66 -4.33 -5.59
C PRO A 373 -30.40 -3.82 -6.84
N ASP A 374 -31.65 -4.26 -7.01
CA ASP A 374 -32.52 -3.77 -8.08
C ASP A 374 -32.67 -2.24 -8.04
N GLY A 375 -32.42 -1.59 -9.17
CA GLY A 375 -32.44 -0.13 -9.29
C GLY A 375 -31.08 0.57 -9.10
N ALA A 376 -30.04 -0.17 -8.71
CA ALA A 376 -28.67 0.32 -8.75
C ALA A 376 -28.19 0.53 -10.20
N THR A 377 -27.30 1.51 -10.39
CA THR A 377 -26.73 1.84 -11.69
C THR A 377 -25.34 1.22 -11.84
N VAL A 378 -25.22 0.18 -12.65
CA VAL A 378 -23.92 -0.44 -12.95
C VAL A 378 -23.14 0.43 -13.93
N LEU A 379 -21.93 0.83 -13.53
CA LEU A 379 -21.03 1.71 -14.28
C LEU A 379 -19.98 0.94 -15.07
N VAL A 380 -19.45 -0.15 -14.49
CA VAL A 380 -18.44 -1.00 -15.14
C VAL A 380 -18.73 -2.46 -14.86
N ARG A 381 -18.56 -3.30 -15.89
CA ARG A 381 -18.66 -4.76 -15.81
C ARG A 381 -17.34 -5.43 -16.13
N ASP A 382 -17.12 -6.63 -15.59
CA ASP A 382 -16.03 -7.51 -16.00
C ASP A 382 -16.35 -8.25 -17.32
N GLY A 383 -15.43 -9.13 -17.76
CA GLY A 383 -15.57 -9.91 -18.99
C GLY A 383 -16.70 -10.95 -18.99
N GLU A 384 -17.24 -11.29 -17.82
CA GLU A 384 -18.42 -12.17 -17.69
C GLU A 384 -19.72 -11.36 -17.54
N GLY A 385 -19.64 -10.02 -17.62
CA GLY A 385 -20.78 -9.13 -17.48
C GLY A 385 -21.20 -8.86 -16.03
N ARG A 386 -20.40 -9.24 -15.02
CA ARG A 386 -20.69 -9.00 -13.60
C ARG A 386 -20.30 -7.59 -13.19
N ALA A 387 -20.99 -6.99 -12.21
CA ALA A 387 -20.77 -5.61 -11.84
C ALA A 387 -19.48 -5.45 -11.00
N ILE A 388 -18.57 -4.58 -11.42
CA ILE A 388 -17.32 -4.28 -10.68
C ILE A 388 -17.23 -2.82 -10.22
N PHE A 389 -18.11 -1.97 -10.76
CA PHE A 389 -18.27 -0.59 -10.33
C PHE A 389 -19.74 -0.21 -10.50
N TYR A 390 -20.41 0.25 -9.44
CA TYR A 390 -21.79 0.70 -9.49
C TYR A 390 -22.09 1.86 -8.53
N GLU A 391 -23.19 2.55 -8.80
CA GLU A 391 -23.85 3.50 -7.90
C GLU A 391 -25.12 2.89 -7.32
N ASP A 392 -25.29 3.01 -6.02
CA ASP A 392 -26.49 2.64 -5.28
C ASP A 392 -27.11 3.88 -4.61
N LYS A 393 -28.34 4.18 -5.02
CA LYS A 393 -29.20 5.25 -4.48
C LYS A 393 -30.51 4.69 -3.92
N VAL A 394 -30.64 3.36 -3.82
CA VAL A 394 -31.90 2.68 -3.49
C VAL A 394 -31.84 1.97 -2.14
N SER A 395 -30.65 1.53 -1.71
CA SER A 395 -30.45 0.83 -0.44
C SER A 395 -30.56 1.74 0.78
N THR A 396 -30.26 3.04 0.64
CA THR A 396 -30.27 4.03 1.72
C THR A 396 -30.75 5.39 1.18
N PRO A 397 -31.11 6.34 2.06
CA PRO A 397 -31.34 7.74 1.63
C PRO A 397 -30.11 8.42 1.01
N GLY A 398 -28.91 7.95 1.37
CA GLY A 398 -27.63 8.41 0.83
C GLY A 398 -27.20 7.65 -0.42
N THR A 399 -26.03 7.99 -0.94
CA THR A 399 -25.47 7.38 -2.15
C THR A 399 -24.23 6.57 -1.82
N MET A 400 -24.14 5.34 -2.33
CA MET A 400 -22.93 4.52 -2.29
C MET A 400 -22.37 4.38 -3.70
N ILE A 401 -21.07 4.66 -3.87
CA ILE A 401 -20.31 4.52 -5.11
C ILE A 401 -19.26 3.45 -4.84
N LEU A 402 -19.45 2.24 -5.37
CA LEU A 402 -18.66 1.09 -4.99
C LEU A 402 -17.88 0.53 -6.17
N SER A 403 -16.61 0.26 -5.95
CA SER A 403 -15.73 -0.30 -6.98
C SER A 403 -14.83 -1.38 -6.40
N SER A 404 -14.61 -2.46 -7.17
CA SER A 404 -13.62 -3.49 -6.86
C SER A 404 -12.22 -3.11 -7.33
N LEU A 405 -12.09 -1.95 -7.99
CA LEU A 405 -10.84 -1.44 -8.55
C LEU A 405 -10.03 -0.71 -7.47
N ASP A 406 -8.70 -0.86 -7.48
CA ASP A 406 -7.78 -0.38 -6.45
C ASP A 406 -6.78 0.70 -6.93
N PRO A 407 -7.26 1.82 -7.49
CA PRO A 407 -6.41 2.72 -8.24
C PRO A 407 -5.34 3.43 -7.40
N MET A 408 -5.61 3.74 -6.13
CA MET A 408 -4.66 4.46 -5.26
C MET A 408 -3.49 3.59 -4.81
N PHE A 409 -3.71 2.28 -4.62
CA PHE A 409 -2.61 1.36 -4.31
C PHE A 409 -1.62 1.34 -5.47
N HIS A 410 -2.11 1.16 -6.70
CA HIS A 410 -1.25 1.10 -7.89
C HIS A 410 -0.60 2.43 -8.24
N HIS A 411 -1.33 3.53 -8.06
CA HIS A 411 -0.79 4.87 -8.26
C HIS A 411 0.35 5.14 -7.27
N GLY A 412 0.07 5.00 -5.96
CA GLY A 412 1.05 5.24 -4.90
C GLY A 412 2.18 4.21 -4.79
N SER A 413 2.02 3.04 -5.41
CA SER A 413 3.10 2.04 -5.55
C SER A 413 3.85 2.15 -6.87
N HIS A 414 3.44 3.05 -7.77
CA HIS A 414 4.00 3.21 -9.11
C HIS A 414 3.94 1.93 -9.97
N PHE A 415 2.96 1.06 -9.71
CA PHE A 415 2.84 -0.24 -10.38
C PHE A 415 2.17 -0.13 -11.76
N MET A 416 1.04 0.56 -11.85
CA MET A 416 0.19 0.56 -13.05
C MET A 416 -0.13 1.98 -13.51
N PRO A 417 0.46 2.47 -14.61
CA PRO A 417 0.17 3.82 -15.13
C PRO A 417 -1.30 4.07 -15.43
N ALA A 418 -2.05 3.03 -15.83
CA ALA A 418 -3.48 3.11 -16.10
C ALA A 418 -4.29 3.63 -14.90
N THR A 419 -3.88 3.32 -13.67
CA THR A 419 -4.61 3.79 -12.48
C THR A 419 -4.40 5.26 -12.20
N THR A 420 -3.24 5.83 -12.57
CA THR A 420 -3.04 7.28 -12.58
C THR A 420 -3.96 7.94 -13.60
N LEU A 421 -4.09 7.37 -14.80
CA LEU A 421 -5.01 7.89 -15.83
C LEU A 421 -6.48 7.85 -15.37
N PHE A 422 -6.87 6.81 -14.61
CA PHE A 422 -8.18 6.75 -13.96
C PHE A 422 -8.35 7.86 -12.93
N LEU A 423 -7.41 8.01 -12.00
CA LEU A 423 -7.49 9.01 -10.92
C LEU A 423 -7.46 10.44 -11.46
N ASP A 424 -6.72 10.72 -12.53
CA ASP A 424 -6.70 12.02 -13.22
C ASP A 424 -8.07 12.49 -13.72
N ARG A 425 -9.00 11.55 -13.89
CA ARG A 425 -10.39 11.84 -14.24
C ARG A 425 -11.29 11.75 -13.01
N PHE A 426 -11.22 10.63 -12.31
CA PHE A 426 -12.15 10.31 -11.23
C PHE A 426 -12.04 11.27 -10.05
N VAL A 427 -10.83 11.66 -9.66
CA VAL A 427 -10.60 12.55 -8.51
C VAL A 427 -11.17 13.96 -8.78
N PRO A 428 -10.87 14.64 -9.91
CA PRO A 428 -11.55 15.89 -10.27
C PRO A 428 -13.08 15.74 -10.42
N ASN A 429 -13.57 14.63 -10.98
CA ASN A 429 -15.01 14.42 -11.14
C ASN A 429 -15.74 14.34 -9.78
N VAL A 430 -15.11 13.75 -8.75
CA VAL A 430 -15.66 13.78 -7.39
C VAL A 430 -15.73 15.20 -6.83
N LYS A 431 -14.75 16.06 -7.14
CA LYS A 431 -14.82 17.47 -6.72
C LYS A 431 -15.99 18.20 -7.36
N VAL A 432 -16.16 18.03 -8.67
CA VAL A 432 -17.31 18.60 -9.40
C VAL A 432 -18.62 18.07 -8.82
N PHE A 433 -18.70 16.76 -8.52
CA PHE A 433 -19.85 16.16 -7.86
C PHE A 433 -20.11 16.70 -6.44
N ALA A 434 -19.08 17.25 -5.78
CA ALA A 434 -19.20 17.93 -4.49
C ALA A 434 -19.67 19.39 -4.59
N ASP A 435 -19.58 20.00 -5.77
CA ASP A 435 -19.94 21.40 -6.04
C ASP A 435 -21.37 21.55 -6.60
N VAL A 436 -22.05 20.42 -6.92
CA VAL A 436 -23.43 20.36 -7.44
C VAL A 436 -24.46 20.35 -6.31
#